data_AF-A0A9D4B1Z8-F1
#
_entry.id   AF-A0A9D4B1Z8-F1
#
_cell.length_a   1.000
_cell.length_b   1.000
_cell.length_c   1.000
_cell.angle_alpha   90.00
_cell.angle_beta   90.00
_cell.angle_gamma   90.00
#
_symmetry.space_group_name_H-M   'P 1'
#
loop_
_entity.id
_entity.type
_entity.pdbx_description
1 polymer ?
#
loop_
_entity_poly.entity_id
_entity_poly.type
_entity_poly.pdbx_seq_one_letter_code
_entity_poly.pdbx_strand_id
1 'polypeptide(L)'
;AIGDAETLVETLRLAAEKAEEKLSLARLRLREQTQEGVGDEFQGLKCSVPELDDVLLKDVGGKIHSDGRWPLIIDPSGQAATFLRYRDTNYLNTLNPNDMNMETIRLALLGALRYGKPVVFDMMEVNMFDAVKRQLEGIESGLAEAILSKQILQNERLCAVNLGKIHCSLHEKQ
;
A
#
# COMPACT_ATOMS: atom_id res chain seq x y z
N ALA A 1 7.92 -34.70 -22.44
CA ALA A 1 8.48 -33.60 -23.28
C ALA A 1 7.89 -32.24 -22.89
N ILE A 2 6.60 -31.96 -23.15
CA ILE A 2 6.00 -30.66 -22.77
C ILE A 2 5.87 -30.53 -21.23
N GLY A 3 5.37 -31.54 -20.53
CA GLY A 3 5.24 -31.50 -19.06
C GLY A 3 6.57 -31.37 -18.30
N ASP A 4 7.65 -31.95 -18.83
CA ASP A 4 9.00 -31.79 -18.25
C ASP A 4 9.49 -30.34 -18.41
N ALA A 5 9.20 -29.73 -19.55
CA ALA A 5 9.50 -28.32 -19.80
C ALA A 5 8.64 -27.38 -18.93
N GLU A 6 7.35 -27.68 -18.74
CA GLU A 6 6.46 -26.94 -17.84
C GLU A 6 6.95 -27.00 -16.39
N THR A 7 7.34 -28.20 -15.91
CA THR A 7 7.89 -28.38 -14.56
C THR A 7 9.21 -27.62 -14.39
N LEU A 8 10.07 -27.61 -15.41
CA LEU A 8 11.30 -26.84 -15.40
C LEU A 8 11.02 -25.33 -15.31
N VAL A 9 10.04 -24.81 -16.04
CA VAL A 9 9.65 -23.39 -15.95
C VAL A 9 9.18 -23.04 -14.55
N GLU A 10 8.33 -23.86 -13.94
CA GLU A 10 7.83 -23.62 -12.58
C GLU A 10 8.95 -23.66 -11.53
N THR A 11 9.87 -24.63 -11.62
CA THR A 11 11.02 -24.69 -10.70
C THR A 11 11.94 -23.48 -10.84
N LEU A 12 12.18 -23.00 -12.07
CA LEU A 12 12.97 -21.80 -12.32
C LEU A 12 12.27 -20.53 -11.84
N ARG A 13 10.94 -20.41 -11.98
CA ARG A 13 10.16 -19.30 -11.43
C ARG A 13 10.31 -19.22 -9.91
N LEU A 14 10.11 -20.34 -9.22
CA LEU A 14 10.28 -20.40 -7.76
C LEU A 14 11.72 -20.07 -7.33
N ALA A 15 12.72 -20.47 -8.11
CA ALA A 15 14.12 -20.13 -7.84
C ALA A 15 14.40 -18.64 -8.04
N ALA A 16 13.81 -18.03 -9.09
CA ALA A 16 13.92 -16.60 -9.36
C ALA A 16 13.27 -15.76 -8.25
N GLU A 17 12.06 -16.13 -7.80
CA GLU A 17 11.37 -15.47 -6.68
C GLU A 17 12.23 -15.48 -5.40
N LYS A 18 12.77 -16.65 -5.03
CA LYS A 18 13.67 -16.77 -3.87
C LYS A 18 14.95 -15.96 -4.02
N ALA A 19 15.47 -15.82 -5.24
CA ALA A 19 16.65 -15.00 -5.51
C ALA A 19 16.31 -13.50 -5.39
N GLU A 20 15.14 -13.08 -5.85
CA GLU A 20 14.63 -11.71 -5.71
C GLU A 20 14.45 -11.35 -4.23
N GLU A 21 13.82 -12.20 -3.42
CA GLU A 21 13.67 -11.99 -1.97
C GLU A 21 15.04 -11.77 -1.29
N LYS A 22 16.03 -12.60 -1.61
CA LYS A 22 17.39 -12.46 -1.08
C LYS A 22 18.04 -11.14 -1.50
N LEU A 23 17.81 -10.70 -2.73
CA LEU A 23 18.31 -9.43 -3.24
C LEU A 23 17.67 -8.25 -2.50
N SER A 24 16.35 -8.26 -2.32
CA SER A 24 15.65 -7.20 -1.58
C SER A 24 16.11 -7.13 -0.11
N LEU A 25 16.34 -8.28 0.55
CA LEU A 25 16.92 -8.32 1.90
C LEU A 25 18.36 -7.79 1.95
N ALA A 26 19.18 -8.10 0.95
CA ALA A 26 20.54 -7.58 0.86
C ALA A 26 20.57 -6.06 0.68
N ARG A 27 19.66 -5.52 -0.16
CA ARG A 27 19.47 -4.06 -0.33
C ARG A 27 19.06 -3.38 0.98
N LEU A 28 18.13 -3.99 1.72
CA LEU A 28 17.72 -3.48 3.03
C LEU A 28 18.91 -3.36 3.98
N ARG A 29 19.73 -4.40 4.10
CA ARG A 29 20.93 -4.40 4.97
C ARG A 29 21.93 -3.32 4.58
N LEU A 30 22.20 -3.16 3.29
CA LEU A 30 23.10 -2.13 2.78
C LEU A 30 22.60 -0.73 3.15
N ARG A 31 21.29 -0.52 3.09
CA ARG A 31 20.67 0.74 3.47
C ARG A 31 20.82 1.05 4.96
N GLU A 32 20.53 0.08 5.82
CA GLU A 32 20.64 0.24 7.27
C GLU A 32 22.07 0.63 7.67
N GLN A 33 23.07 -0.05 7.10
CA GLN A 33 24.48 0.28 7.30
C GLN A 33 24.85 1.71 6.85
N THR A 34 24.21 2.21 5.79
CA THR A 34 24.49 3.55 5.25
C THR A 34 23.79 4.65 6.06
N GLN A 35 22.67 4.35 6.72
CA GLN A 35 21.86 5.32 7.46
C GLN A 35 22.30 5.52 8.91
N GLU A 36 23.00 4.55 9.52
CA GLU A 36 23.51 4.65 10.90
C GLU A 36 24.50 5.82 11.15
N GLY A 37 24.97 6.51 10.10
CA GLY A 37 25.92 7.62 10.20
C GLY A 37 25.36 9.03 9.94
N VAL A 38 24.07 9.17 9.58
CA VAL A 38 23.49 10.47 9.19
C VAL A 38 22.50 10.91 10.26
N GLY A 39 22.92 11.85 11.12
CA GLY A 39 22.02 12.50 12.08
C GLY A 39 20.91 13.22 11.31
N ASP A 40 19.67 12.81 11.55
CA ASP A 40 18.56 13.17 10.67
C ASP A 40 17.55 14.13 11.31
N GLU A 41 17.16 15.14 10.54
CA GLU A 41 16.16 16.16 10.91
C GLU A 41 14.73 15.60 10.87
N PHE A 42 14.53 14.46 10.19
CA PHE A 42 13.24 13.76 10.07
C PHE A 42 13.28 12.38 10.73
N GLN A 43 12.35 12.13 11.65
CA GLN A 43 12.08 10.78 12.15
C GLN A 43 11.32 9.98 11.08
N GLY A 44 12.02 9.10 10.36
CA GLY A 44 11.40 8.26 9.32
C GLY A 44 12.40 7.39 8.57
N LEU A 45 11.89 6.56 7.66
CA LEU A 45 12.71 5.72 6.80
C LEU A 45 13.05 6.47 5.50
N LYS A 46 14.33 6.77 5.31
CA LYS A 46 14.81 7.30 4.03
C LYS A 46 14.91 6.19 2.99
N CYS A 47 14.43 6.47 1.78
CA CYS A 47 14.62 5.58 0.64
C CYS A 47 14.62 6.39 -0.66
N SER A 48 15.23 5.82 -1.69
CA SER A 48 15.18 6.34 -3.05
C SER A 48 13.95 5.83 -3.81
N VAL A 49 13.59 6.50 -4.92
CA VAL A 49 12.42 6.13 -5.73
C VAL A 49 12.45 4.68 -6.23
N PRO A 50 13.57 4.11 -6.70
CA PRO A 50 13.63 2.70 -7.11
C PRO A 50 13.33 1.73 -5.96
N GLU A 51 13.58 2.13 -4.73
CA GLU A 51 13.38 1.32 -3.52
C GLU A 51 11.96 1.41 -2.97
N LEU A 52 11.14 2.33 -3.51
CA LEU A 52 9.81 2.60 -3.01
C LEU A 52 8.88 1.38 -3.15
N ASP A 53 9.10 0.54 -4.16
CA ASP A 53 8.41 -0.75 -4.33
C ASP A 53 8.70 -1.70 -3.16
N ASP A 54 9.99 -1.92 -2.87
CA ASP A 54 10.44 -2.81 -1.80
C ASP A 54 9.95 -2.30 -0.43
N VAL A 55 9.94 -0.98 -0.22
CA VAL A 55 9.55 -0.38 1.06
C VAL A 55 8.04 -0.32 1.25
N LEU A 56 7.30 0.29 0.32
CA LEU A 56 5.89 0.62 0.54
C LEU A 56 4.95 -0.52 0.13
N LEU A 57 5.25 -1.19 -0.98
CA LEU A 57 4.32 -2.16 -1.58
C LEU A 57 4.61 -3.58 -1.09
N LYS A 58 5.89 -3.93 -0.98
CA LYS A 58 6.32 -5.26 -0.51
C LYS A 58 6.59 -5.31 1.00
N ASP A 59 6.70 -4.17 1.67
CA ASP A 59 7.11 -4.04 3.09
C ASP A 59 8.30 -4.94 3.45
N VAL A 60 9.36 -4.87 2.65
CA VAL A 60 10.56 -5.67 2.85
C VAL A 60 11.17 -5.32 4.21
N GLY A 61 11.21 -6.32 5.10
CA GLY A 61 11.64 -6.15 6.49
C GLY A 61 10.52 -5.89 7.49
N GLY A 62 9.26 -5.78 7.03
CA GLY A 62 8.07 -5.70 7.89
C GLY A 62 8.00 -4.43 8.75
N LYS A 63 8.59 -3.32 8.30
CA LYS A 63 8.69 -2.08 9.09
C LYS A 63 7.34 -1.38 9.17
N ILE A 64 6.58 -1.34 8.07
CA ILE A 64 5.25 -0.72 8.04
C ILE A 64 4.26 -1.57 8.84
N HIS A 65 4.32 -2.89 8.66
CA HIS A 65 3.49 -3.82 9.42
C HIS A 65 3.76 -3.73 10.93
N SER A 66 5.03 -3.68 11.36
CA SER A 66 5.40 -3.62 12.77
C SER A 66 5.12 -2.26 13.44
N ASP A 67 5.20 -1.14 12.72
CA ASP A 67 4.81 0.17 13.25
C ASP A 67 3.29 0.24 13.51
N GLY A 68 2.49 -0.42 12.68
CA GLY A 68 1.05 -0.51 12.86
C GLY A 68 0.27 0.73 12.42
N ARG A 69 0.93 1.86 12.12
CA ARG A 69 0.30 3.05 11.52
C ARG A 69 0.30 2.99 10.00
N TRP A 70 -0.41 3.92 9.35
CA TRP A 70 -0.34 4.10 7.89
C TRP A 70 0.89 4.93 7.51
N PRO A 71 1.56 4.62 6.38
CA PRO A 71 2.75 5.35 5.96
C PRO A 71 2.40 6.77 5.48
N LEU A 72 3.22 7.74 5.87
CA LEU A 72 3.23 9.10 5.32
C LEU A 72 4.48 9.28 4.46
N ILE A 73 4.30 9.66 3.20
CA ILE A 73 5.40 9.86 2.26
C ILE A 73 5.69 11.35 2.17
N ILE A 74 6.93 11.73 2.45
CA ILE A 74 7.41 13.10 2.29
C ILE A 74 8.38 13.08 1.11
N ASP A 75 7.94 13.62 -0.03
CA ASP A 75 8.75 13.66 -1.26
C ASP A 75 8.79 15.07 -1.83
N PRO A 76 9.85 15.85 -1.57
CA PRO A 76 10.00 17.19 -2.14
C PRO A 76 10.26 17.17 -3.66
N SER A 77 10.56 16.02 -4.26
CA SER A 77 10.86 15.90 -5.69
C SER A 77 9.63 15.64 -6.57
N GLY A 78 8.51 15.20 -5.99
CA GLY A 78 7.29 14.79 -6.70
C GLY A 78 7.40 13.47 -7.50
N GLN A 79 8.55 12.80 -7.45
CA GLN A 79 8.78 11.55 -8.15
C GLN A 79 8.01 10.37 -7.55
N ALA A 80 7.84 10.33 -6.23
CA ALA A 80 7.06 9.31 -5.53
C ALA A 80 5.57 9.38 -5.91
N ALA A 81 5.01 10.58 -6.02
CA ALA A 81 3.65 10.79 -6.50
C ALA A 81 3.47 10.26 -7.92
N THR A 82 4.43 10.58 -8.81
CA THR A 82 4.46 10.05 -10.18
C THR A 82 4.55 8.53 -10.20
N PHE A 83 5.46 7.96 -9.41
CA PHE A 83 5.63 6.51 -9.28
C PHE A 83 4.32 5.83 -8.86
N LEU A 84 3.66 6.32 -7.81
CA LEU A 84 2.42 5.74 -7.29
C LEU A 84 1.27 5.81 -8.30
N ARG A 85 1.19 6.89 -9.08
CA ARG A 85 0.17 7.07 -10.13
C ARG A 85 0.28 6.03 -11.24
N TYR A 86 1.49 5.59 -11.58
CA TYR A 86 1.73 4.55 -12.58
C TYR A 86 1.77 3.13 -12.01
N ARG A 87 1.66 2.98 -10.69
CA ARG A 87 1.45 1.69 -10.03
C ARG A 87 -0.03 1.38 -9.90
N ASP A 88 -0.33 0.12 -9.59
CA ASP A 88 -1.69 -0.35 -9.38
C ASP A 88 -2.24 0.14 -8.02
N THR A 89 -2.49 1.43 -7.91
CA THR A 89 -3.02 2.09 -6.72
C THR A 89 -4.28 2.89 -7.07
N ASN A 90 -5.18 3.01 -6.10
CA ASN A 90 -6.30 3.94 -6.17
C ASN A 90 -5.81 5.32 -5.75
N TYR A 91 -5.30 6.08 -6.72
CA TYR A 91 -4.70 7.38 -6.52
C TYR A 91 -5.75 8.50 -6.60
N LEU A 92 -5.83 9.33 -5.56
CA LEU A 92 -6.77 10.45 -5.45
C LEU A 92 -6.00 11.74 -5.22
N ASN A 93 -6.19 12.74 -6.10
CA ASN A 93 -5.63 14.06 -5.88
C ASN A 93 -6.58 14.92 -5.03
N THR A 94 -6.15 15.31 -3.83
CA THR A 94 -7.01 16.05 -2.90
C THR A 94 -7.33 17.48 -3.33
N LEU A 95 -6.60 18.06 -4.29
CA LEU A 95 -6.92 19.36 -4.89
C LEU A 95 -7.93 19.24 -6.04
N ASN A 96 -8.16 18.04 -6.57
CA ASN A 96 -9.14 17.81 -7.63
C ASN A 96 -10.52 17.55 -7.01
N PRO A 97 -11.52 18.43 -7.24
CA PRO A 97 -12.86 18.26 -6.66
C PRO A 97 -13.56 16.96 -7.07
N ASN A 98 -13.23 16.42 -8.26
CA ASN A 98 -13.82 15.16 -8.73
C ASN A 98 -13.30 13.95 -7.95
N ASP A 99 -12.02 13.97 -7.56
CA ASP A 99 -11.40 12.91 -6.76
C ASP A 99 -11.84 13.01 -5.30
N MET A 100 -12.12 14.23 -4.84
CA MET A 100 -12.63 14.52 -3.49
C MET A 100 -14.16 14.35 -3.34
N ASN A 101 -14.84 13.87 -4.37
CA ASN A 101 -16.24 13.48 -4.25
C ASN A 101 -16.38 12.23 -3.36
N MET A 102 -17.35 12.25 -2.45
CA MET A 102 -17.63 11.14 -1.52
C MET A 102 -17.79 9.78 -2.24
N GLU A 103 -18.48 9.74 -3.38
CA GLU A 103 -18.67 8.49 -4.13
C GLU A 103 -17.37 7.99 -4.76
N THR A 104 -16.50 8.89 -5.24
CA THR A 104 -15.18 8.53 -5.79
C THR A 104 -14.30 7.94 -4.69
N ILE A 105 -14.25 8.60 -3.53
CA ILE A 105 -13.50 8.13 -2.35
C ILE A 105 -14.04 6.78 -1.88
N ARG A 106 -15.36 6.64 -1.79
CA ARG A 106 -16.02 5.39 -1.41
C ARG A 106 -15.64 4.24 -2.35
N LEU A 107 -15.68 4.45 -3.67
CA LEU A 107 -15.30 3.44 -4.66
C LEU A 107 -13.81 3.07 -4.55
N ALA A 108 -12.93 4.05 -4.34
CA ALA A 108 -11.51 3.82 -4.12
C ALA A 108 -11.25 2.96 -2.87
N LEU A 109 -11.95 3.24 -1.77
CA LEU A 109 -11.84 2.45 -0.53
C LEU A 109 -12.39 1.03 -0.70
N LEU A 110 -13.54 0.86 -1.35
CA LEU A 110 -14.10 -0.46 -1.64
C LEU A 110 -13.17 -1.28 -2.54
N GLY A 111 -12.57 -0.64 -3.55
CA GLY A 111 -11.57 -1.28 -4.41
C GLY A 111 -10.35 -1.75 -3.62
N ALA A 112 -9.89 -0.95 -2.67
CA ALA A 112 -8.77 -1.31 -1.80
C ALA A 112 -9.09 -2.48 -0.87
N LEU A 113 -10.22 -2.41 -0.17
CA LEU A 113 -10.62 -3.46 0.76
C LEU A 113 -10.86 -4.80 0.05
N ARG A 114 -11.40 -4.77 -1.17
CA ARG A 114 -11.75 -5.98 -1.91
C ARG A 114 -10.57 -6.62 -2.65
N TYR A 115 -9.70 -5.80 -3.24
CA TYR A 115 -8.62 -6.27 -4.12
C TYR A 115 -7.23 -6.11 -3.50
N GLY A 116 -7.13 -5.57 -2.28
CA GLY A 116 -5.86 -5.32 -1.60
C GLY A 116 -5.03 -4.21 -2.24
N LYS A 117 -5.62 -3.36 -3.08
CA LYS A 117 -4.90 -2.26 -3.73
C LYS A 117 -4.67 -1.10 -2.75
N PRO A 118 -3.50 -0.46 -2.75
CA PRO A 118 -3.28 0.73 -1.93
C PRO A 118 -4.19 1.89 -2.38
N VAL A 119 -4.69 2.67 -1.42
CA VAL A 119 -5.31 3.98 -1.68
C VAL A 119 -4.32 5.06 -1.29
N VAL A 120 -4.14 6.04 -2.19
CA VAL A 120 -3.21 7.15 -1.98
C VAL A 120 -4.00 8.44 -2.05
N PHE A 121 -3.98 9.21 -0.96
CA PHE A 121 -4.45 10.60 -0.94
C PHE A 121 -3.26 11.52 -1.14
N ASP A 122 -3.13 12.05 -2.36
CA ASP A 122 -2.09 13.01 -2.69
C ASP A 122 -2.51 14.41 -2.24
N MET A 123 -1.79 14.92 -1.23
CA MET A 123 -1.99 16.25 -0.65
C MET A 123 -1.23 17.35 -1.39
N MET A 124 -0.43 17.00 -2.41
CA MET A 124 0.39 17.97 -3.14
C MET A 124 1.23 18.81 -2.15
N GLU A 125 1.21 20.13 -2.26
CA GLU A 125 1.97 21.06 -1.40
C GLU A 125 1.15 21.60 -0.21
N VAL A 126 -0.11 21.16 -0.03
CA VAL A 126 -1.03 21.72 0.98
C VAL A 126 -1.57 20.63 1.88
N ASN A 127 -1.51 20.82 3.20
CA ASN A 127 -2.08 19.84 4.12
C ASN A 127 -3.63 19.83 4.05
N MET A 128 -4.17 18.89 3.26
CA MET A 128 -5.60 18.69 3.06
C MET A 128 -6.18 17.58 3.96
N PHE A 129 -5.43 17.13 4.99
CA PHE A 129 -5.82 16.00 5.82
C PHE A 129 -7.19 16.18 6.49
N ASP A 130 -7.48 17.37 7.00
CA ASP A 130 -8.78 17.66 7.62
C ASP A 130 -9.92 17.65 6.61
N ALA A 131 -9.66 18.05 5.36
CA ALA A 131 -10.64 17.97 4.29
C ALA A 131 -10.95 16.51 3.92
N VAL A 132 -9.91 15.67 3.83
CA VAL A 132 -10.06 14.22 3.61
C VAL A 132 -10.87 13.59 4.74
N LYS A 133 -10.55 13.91 6.01
CA LYS A 133 -11.35 13.44 7.15
C LYS A 133 -12.81 13.82 7.04
N ARG A 134 -13.12 15.08 6.71
CA ARG A 134 -14.52 15.52 6.54
C ARG A 134 -15.25 14.75 5.45
N GLN A 135 -14.59 14.45 4.32
CA GLN A 135 -15.21 13.64 3.27
C GLN A 135 -15.45 12.20 3.72
N LEU A 136 -14.52 11.59 4.45
CA LEU A 136 -14.68 10.24 5.02
C LEU A 136 -15.85 10.20 6.01
N GLU A 137 -15.93 11.17 6.91
CA GLU A 137 -17.05 11.30 7.86
C GLU A 137 -18.39 11.57 7.15
N GLY A 138 -18.36 12.22 5.98
CA GLY A 138 -19.54 12.41 5.13
C GLY A 138 -20.04 11.12 4.48
N ILE A 139 -19.17 10.14 4.24
CA ILE A 139 -19.54 8.81 3.72
C ILE A 139 -20.20 7.98 4.82
N GLU A 140 -19.52 7.85 5.97
CA GLU A 140 -20.02 7.14 7.13
C GLU A 140 -19.39 7.74 8.40
N SER A 141 -20.22 8.00 9.42
CA SER A 141 -19.76 8.56 10.68
C SER A 141 -18.80 7.61 11.40
N GLY A 142 -17.63 8.08 11.78
CA GLY A 142 -16.55 7.30 12.40
C GLY A 142 -15.65 6.56 11.41
N LEU A 143 -15.88 6.71 10.09
CA LEU A 143 -15.08 6.04 9.07
C LEU A 143 -13.62 6.47 9.11
N ALA A 144 -13.34 7.76 9.34
CA ALA A 144 -11.97 8.25 9.37
C ALA A 144 -11.17 7.61 10.51
N GLU A 145 -11.78 7.50 11.69
CA GLU A 145 -11.18 6.84 12.84
C GLU A 145 -11.01 5.33 12.62
N ALA A 146 -12.03 4.66 12.06
CA ALA A 146 -11.99 3.24 11.74
C ALA A 146 -10.88 2.89 10.72
N ILE A 147 -10.65 3.76 9.73
CA ILE A 147 -9.56 3.63 8.77
C ILE A 147 -8.22 3.85 9.46
N LEU A 148 -8.03 4.97 10.15
CA LEU A 148 -6.74 5.33 10.78
C LEU A 148 -6.30 4.33 11.84
N SER A 149 -7.25 3.77 12.60
CA SER A 149 -7.01 2.72 13.60
C SER A 149 -6.89 1.31 13.01
N LYS A 150 -7.09 1.14 11.69
CA LYS A 150 -7.13 -0.14 10.98
C LYS A 150 -8.23 -1.10 11.45
N GLN A 151 -9.18 -0.65 12.27
CA GLN A 151 -10.33 -1.46 12.69
C GLN A 151 -11.18 -1.92 11.51
N ILE A 152 -11.20 -1.14 10.42
CA ILE A 152 -11.90 -1.48 9.18
C ILE A 152 -11.44 -2.82 8.58
N LEU A 153 -10.19 -3.23 8.81
CA LEU A 153 -9.62 -4.47 8.30
C LEU A 153 -10.01 -5.70 9.13
N GLN A 154 -10.42 -5.49 10.38
CA GLN A 154 -10.83 -6.57 11.30
C GLN A 154 -12.31 -6.96 11.10
N ASN A 155 -13.09 -6.11 10.44
CA ASN A 155 -14.53 -6.25 10.36
C ASN A 155 -14.92 -6.88 9.02
N GLU A 156 -15.21 -8.18 9.03
CA GLU A 156 -15.68 -8.94 7.85
C GLU A 156 -16.93 -8.31 7.19
N ARG A 157 -17.70 -7.52 7.96
CA ARG A 157 -18.91 -6.86 7.47
C ARG A 157 -18.66 -5.90 6.32
N LEU A 158 -17.51 -5.20 6.27
CA LEU A 158 -17.17 -4.27 5.19
C LEU A 158 -16.65 -4.97 3.93
N CYS A 159 -16.04 -6.15 4.09
CA CYS A 159 -15.77 -7.05 2.96
C CYS A 159 -17.06 -7.62 2.34
N ALA A 160 -18.17 -7.62 3.10
CA ALA A 160 -19.46 -8.18 2.73
C ALA A 160 -20.51 -7.14 2.29
N VAL A 161 -20.23 -5.83 2.34
CA VAL A 161 -21.22 -4.82 1.88
C VAL A 161 -21.28 -4.83 0.35
N ASN A 162 -22.22 -5.64 -0.14
CA ASN A 162 -22.64 -5.85 -1.51
C ASN A 162 -21.60 -6.49 -2.42
N LEU A 163 -21.63 -7.82 -2.48
CA LEU A 163 -21.89 -8.52 -3.74
C LEU A 163 -22.52 -9.88 -3.47
N GLY A 164 -23.65 -10.11 -4.13
CA GLY A 164 -24.23 -11.43 -4.26
C GLY A 164 -23.18 -12.42 -4.74
N LYS A 165 -23.12 -13.56 -4.04
CA LYS A 165 -22.54 -14.84 -4.49
C LYS A 165 -21.24 -14.70 -5.27
N ILE A 166 -20.12 -14.46 -4.58
CA ILE A 166 -18.84 -14.98 -5.04
C ILE A 166 -18.19 -15.70 -3.88
N HIS A 167 -17.93 -16.97 -4.12
CA HIS A 167 -17.44 -17.99 -3.22
C HIS A 167 -16.18 -17.50 -2.47
N CYS A 168 -16.32 -17.24 -1.17
CA CYS A 168 -15.19 -17.05 -0.28
C CYS A 168 -14.57 -18.43 -0.04
N SER A 169 -13.62 -18.83 -0.89
CA SER A 169 -12.78 -19.99 -0.60
C SER A 169 -11.58 -19.50 0.20
N LEU A 170 -11.79 -19.31 1.50
CA LEU A 170 -10.72 -19.38 2.48
C LEU A 170 -10.18 -20.81 2.45
N HIS A 171 -9.11 -21.04 1.68
CA HIS A 171 -8.31 -22.25 1.85
C HIS A 171 -7.48 -22.08 3.11
N GLU A 172 -8.07 -22.44 4.25
CA GLU A 172 -7.33 -22.90 5.41
C GLU A 172 -6.52 -24.13 4.98
N LYS A 173 -5.19 -24.01 5.07
CA LYS A 173 -4.29 -25.15 5.00
C LYS A 173 -4.52 -26.01 6.25
N GLN A 174 -4.92 -27.26 6.05
CA GLN A 174 -4.47 -28.36 6.89
C GLN A 174 -3.20 -28.94 6.29
#